data_AF-A0A7J9VH21-F1
#
_entry.id   AF-A0A7J9VH21-F1
#
_cell.length_a   1.000
_cell.length_b   1.000
_cell.length_c   1.000
_cell.angle_alpha   90.00
_cell.angle_beta   90.00
_cell.angle_gamma   90.00
#
_symmetry.space_group_name_H-M   'P 1'
#
loop_
_entity.id
_entity.type
_entity.pdbx_description
1 polymer ?
#
loop_
_entity_poly.entity_id
_entity_poly.type
_entity_poly.pdbx_seq_one_letter_code
_entity_poly.pdbx_strand_id
1 'polypeptide(L)'
;MLLGRHWTQIATVVERSTRFTVLVQLDGRDMDTVTKGISRTMTRLPEQLRKSLTWDRGMELADHKTVTANTGLDVYFADPRSPWQRGTNENTNRLLRQYFPKGRSMARLTQDDLDAVAATLNSRPRKTLNYDTPADRMQALLR
;
A
#
# COMPACT_ATOMS: atom_id res chain seq x y z
N MET A 1 -2.11 4.26 5.09
CA MET A 1 -2.54 3.49 6.28
C MET A 1 -4.05 3.36 6.33
N LEU A 2 -4.53 2.18 6.70
CA LEU A 2 -5.91 1.90 7.05
C LEU A 2 -5.97 1.52 8.53
N LEU A 3 -6.58 2.38 9.36
CA LEU A 3 -6.60 2.18 10.82
C LEU A 3 -7.81 1.34 11.27
N GLY A 4 -7.56 0.43 12.21
CA GLY A 4 -8.54 -0.40 12.91
C GLY A 4 -8.62 -0.12 14.40
N ARG A 5 -9.47 -0.87 15.12
CA ARG A 5 -9.56 -0.85 16.60
C ARG A 5 -8.29 -1.42 17.24
N HIS A 6 -8.10 -1.13 18.54
CA HIS A 6 -6.98 -1.64 19.35
C HIS A 6 -5.62 -1.43 18.70
N TRP A 7 -5.40 -0.25 18.13
CA TRP A 7 -4.14 0.14 17.49
C TRP A 7 -3.71 -0.72 16.29
N THR A 8 -4.58 -1.57 15.77
CA THR A 8 -4.30 -2.33 14.54
C THR A 8 -4.31 -1.44 13.31
N GLN A 9 -3.57 -1.86 12.28
CA GLN A 9 -3.50 -1.14 11.01
C GLN A 9 -3.02 -2.02 9.86
N ILE A 10 -3.30 -1.54 8.64
CA ILE A 10 -2.78 -2.09 7.38
C ILE A 10 -2.06 -0.96 6.66
N ALA A 11 -0.88 -1.23 6.13
CA ALA A 11 -0.23 -0.33 5.18
C ALA A 11 -0.83 -0.55 3.78
N THR A 12 -1.17 0.55 3.12
CA THR A 12 -1.74 0.54 1.77
C THR A 12 -0.74 1.16 0.82
N VAL A 13 -0.22 0.39 -0.13
CA VAL A 13 0.66 0.85 -1.19
C VAL A 13 -0.09 0.76 -2.50
N VAL A 14 -0.11 1.84 -3.28
CA VAL A 14 -0.83 1.87 -4.56
C VAL A 14 0.08 2.42 -5.65
N GLU A 15 0.25 1.67 -6.74
CA GLU A 15 1.06 2.10 -7.86
C GLU A 15 0.37 3.26 -8.62
N ARG A 16 1.15 4.28 -9.00
CA ARG A 16 0.64 5.58 -9.45
C ARG A 16 0.12 5.59 -10.89
N SER A 17 0.36 4.58 -11.70
CA SER A 17 -0.03 4.55 -13.11
C SER A 17 -1.26 3.65 -13.31
N THR A 18 -1.18 2.46 -12.74
CA THR A 18 -2.12 1.35 -12.90
C THR A 18 -3.12 1.22 -11.75
N ARG A 19 -2.90 1.94 -10.63
CA ARG A 19 -3.70 1.80 -9.39
C ARG A 19 -3.61 0.40 -8.77
N PHE A 20 -2.62 -0.40 -9.15
CA PHE A 20 -2.41 -1.71 -8.55
C PHE A 20 -2.12 -1.54 -7.06
N THR A 21 -2.95 -2.20 -6.25
CA THR A 21 -2.96 -2.05 -4.80
C THR A 21 -2.26 -3.25 -4.17
N VAL A 22 -1.35 -2.95 -3.24
CA VAL A 22 -0.70 -3.93 -2.37
C VAL A 22 -1.03 -3.55 -0.93
N LEU A 23 -1.49 -4.54 -0.17
CA LEU A 23 -1.79 -4.39 1.24
C LEU A 23 -0.68 -5.05 2.06
N VAL A 24 -0.27 -4.42 3.15
CA VAL A 24 0.81 -4.91 4.01
C VAL A 24 0.24 -5.11 5.40
N GLN A 25 0.27 -6.36 5.85
CA GLN A 25 -0.08 -6.71 7.23
C GLN A 25 1.02 -6.19 8.17
N LEU A 26 0.58 -5.58 9.27
CA LEU A 26 1.44 -4.98 10.28
C LEU A 26 0.99 -5.41 11.67
N ASP A 27 1.94 -5.89 12.49
CA ASP A 27 1.70 -6.30 13.87
C ASP A 27 1.70 -5.12 14.87
N GLY A 28 1.93 -3.89 14.37
CA GLY A 28 2.18 -2.71 15.19
C GLY A 28 2.19 -1.42 14.38
N ARG A 29 2.37 -0.30 15.10
CA ARG A 29 2.51 1.06 14.52
C ARG A 29 3.86 1.70 14.74
N ASP A 30 4.75 1.02 15.44
CA ASP A 30 6.11 1.47 15.58
C ASP A 30 6.85 1.38 14.24
N MET A 31 7.90 2.16 14.15
CA MET A 31 8.70 2.32 12.95
C MET A 31 9.33 1.01 12.47
N ASP A 32 9.80 0.17 13.40
CA ASP A 32 10.47 -1.10 13.07
C ASP A 32 9.49 -2.07 12.40
N THR A 33 8.29 -2.21 12.98
CA THR A 33 7.23 -3.05 12.40
C THR A 33 6.82 -2.58 11.00
N VAL A 34 6.64 -1.26 10.81
CA VAL A 34 6.26 -0.70 9.50
C VAL A 34 7.36 -0.87 8.46
N THR A 35 8.60 -0.50 8.80
CA THR A 35 9.77 -0.64 7.91
C THR A 35 9.99 -2.09 7.50
N LYS A 36 9.94 -3.04 8.45
CA LYS A 36 10.08 -4.48 8.17
C LYS A 36 8.94 -5.01 7.31
N GLY A 37 7.70 -4.64 7.62
CA GLY A 37 6.52 -5.05 6.87
C GLY A 37 6.58 -4.57 5.42
N ILE A 38 6.86 -3.28 5.20
CA ILE A 38 7.02 -2.72 3.86
C ILE A 38 8.17 -3.40 3.13
N SER A 39 9.34 -3.52 3.75
CA SER A 39 10.50 -4.15 3.11
C SER A 39 10.19 -5.57 2.66
N ARG A 40 9.62 -6.39 3.55
CA ARG A 40 9.23 -7.78 3.27
C ARG A 40 8.25 -7.88 2.10
N THR A 41 7.25 -7.01 2.03
CA THR A 41 6.25 -7.08 0.95
C THR A 41 6.80 -6.54 -0.35
N MET A 42 7.57 -5.44 -0.32
CA MET A 42 8.12 -4.83 -1.53
C MET A 42 9.15 -5.75 -2.21
N THR A 43 10.01 -6.46 -1.47
CA THR A 43 10.98 -7.39 -2.07
C THR A 43 10.34 -8.55 -2.85
N ARG A 44 9.07 -8.89 -2.57
CA ARG A 44 8.31 -9.90 -3.31
C ARG A 44 7.78 -9.38 -4.65
N LEU A 45 7.81 -8.07 -4.88
CA LEU A 45 7.38 -7.47 -6.14
C LEU A 45 8.51 -7.50 -7.18
N PRO A 46 8.18 -7.62 -8.47
CA PRO A 46 9.15 -7.46 -9.55
C PRO A 46 9.94 -6.15 -9.40
N GLU A 47 11.23 -6.20 -9.71
CA GLU A 47 12.13 -5.05 -9.58
C GLU A 47 11.65 -3.85 -10.40
N GLN A 48 11.01 -4.08 -11.54
CA GLN A 48 10.44 -3.03 -12.38
C GLN A 48 9.40 -2.16 -11.63
N LEU A 49 8.77 -2.69 -10.58
CA LEU A 49 7.79 -1.98 -9.74
C LEU A 49 8.43 -1.29 -8.54
N ARG A 50 9.68 -1.63 -8.21
CA ARG A 50 10.39 -1.13 -7.04
C ARG A 50 11.21 0.13 -7.31
N LYS A 51 10.64 1.10 -8.05
CA LYS A 51 11.36 2.34 -8.40
C LYS A 51 11.35 3.37 -7.27
N SER A 52 10.17 3.73 -6.78
CA SER A 52 10.03 4.72 -5.71
C SER A 52 8.80 4.47 -4.85
N LEU A 53 8.87 4.87 -3.59
CA LEU A 53 7.77 4.88 -2.64
C LEU A 53 7.56 6.29 -2.13
N THR A 54 6.35 6.84 -2.25
CA THR A 54 5.99 8.09 -1.58
C THR A 54 5.17 7.78 -0.34
N TRP A 55 5.65 8.21 0.82
CA TRP A 55 4.99 8.05 2.10
C TRP A 55 4.54 9.39 2.68
N ASP A 56 3.69 9.34 3.71
CA ASP A 56 3.43 10.54 4.49
C ASP A 56 4.54 10.82 5.48
N ARG A 57 4.59 12.05 6.01
CA ARG A 57 5.59 12.45 7.01
C ARG A 57 5.35 11.82 8.39
N GLY A 58 4.60 10.72 8.48
CA GLY A 58 4.48 9.95 9.70
C GLY A 58 5.84 9.42 10.14
N MET A 59 6.08 9.38 11.45
CA MET A 59 7.32 8.83 12.02
C MET A 59 7.47 7.32 11.77
N GLU A 60 6.40 6.65 11.36
CA GLU A 60 6.35 5.22 11.07
C GLU A 60 7.35 4.78 9.99
N LEU A 61 7.85 5.71 9.16
CA LEU A 61 8.82 5.42 8.11
C LEU A 61 10.06 6.33 8.23
N ALA A 62 10.39 6.80 9.45
CA ALA A 62 11.55 7.65 9.64
C ALA A 62 12.87 6.91 9.32
N ASP A 63 12.94 5.60 9.56
CA ASP A 63 14.05 4.73 9.12
C ASP A 63 13.89 4.21 7.67
N HIS A 64 13.42 5.07 6.78
CA HIS A 64 13.29 4.80 5.35
C HIS A 64 14.60 4.38 4.67
N LYS A 65 15.76 4.80 5.20
CA LYS A 65 17.08 4.40 4.66
C LYS A 65 17.27 2.89 4.69
N THR A 66 16.80 2.23 5.75
CA THR A 66 16.79 0.76 5.85
C THR A 66 15.88 0.13 4.81
N VAL A 67 14.70 0.74 4.53
CA VAL A 67 13.82 0.29 3.44
C VAL A 67 14.54 0.37 2.10
N THR A 68 15.17 1.52 1.80
CA THR A 68 15.93 1.71 0.55
C THR A 68 17.04 0.68 0.41
N ALA A 69 17.86 0.48 1.46
CA ALA A 69 18.94 -0.50 1.44
C ALA A 69 18.45 -1.93 1.20
N ASN A 70 17.33 -2.33 1.81
CA ASN A 70 16.80 -3.69 1.70
C ASN A 70 16.04 -3.97 0.41
N THR A 71 15.47 -2.95 -0.23
CA THR A 71 14.50 -3.13 -1.33
C THR A 71 14.96 -2.54 -2.65
N GLY A 72 15.91 -1.59 -2.63
CA GLY A 72 16.26 -0.74 -3.77
C GLY A 72 15.29 0.42 -4.03
N LEU A 73 14.26 0.61 -3.19
CA LEU A 73 13.27 1.68 -3.37
C LEU A 73 13.78 3.04 -2.91
N ASP A 74 13.69 4.04 -3.77
CA ASP A 74 13.82 5.43 -3.34
C ASP A 74 12.58 5.88 -2.57
N VAL A 75 12.75 6.22 -1.30
CA VAL A 75 11.66 6.67 -0.44
C VAL A 75 11.59 8.20 -0.40
N TYR A 76 10.43 8.74 -0.76
CA TYR A 76 10.12 10.16 -0.72
C TYR A 76 8.98 10.43 0.26
N PHE A 77 8.93 11.65 0.78
CA PHE A 77 7.86 12.08 1.68
C PHE A 77 6.99 13.15 1.02
N ALA A 78 5.67 13.02 1.19
CA ALA A 78 4.73 14.03 0.73
C ALA A 78 4.98 15.39 1.41
N ASP A 79 4.67 16.46 0.70
CA ASP A 79 4.83 17.83 1.19
C ASP A 79 3.75 18.18 2.22
N PRO A 80 4.04 19.07 3.19
CA PRO A 80 3.06 19.50 4.17
C PRO A 80 1.92 20.21 3.47
N ARG A 81 0.69 19.91 3.88
CA ARG A 81 -0.54 20.51 3.31
C ARG A 81 -0.75 20.21 1.82
N SER A 82 -0.19 19.11 1.30
CA SER A 82 -0.36 18.65 -0.09
C SER A 82 -1.16 17.34 -0.21
N PRO A 83 -2.45 17.30 0.19
CA PRO A 83 -3.26 16.08 0.16
C PRO A 83 -3.43 15.50 -1.25
N TRP A 84 -3.34 16.32 -2.31
CA TRP A 84 -3.44 15.87 -3.70
C TRP A 84 -2.35 14.88 -4.11
N GLN A 85 -1.17 14.93 -3.49
CA GLN A 85 -0.10 13.94 -3.70
C GLN A 85 -0.50 12.53 -3.23
N ARG A 86 -1.62 12.40 -2.49
CA ARG A 86 -2.13 11.15 -1.92
C ARG A 86 -3.54 10.78 -2.40
N GLY A 87 -4.11 11.50 -3.36
CA GLY A 87 -5.51 11.31 -3.78
C GLY A 87 -5.85 9.86 -4.14
N THR A 88 -4.92 9.15 -4.78
CA THR A 88 -5.07 7.72 -5.11
C THR A 88 -5.20 6.84 -3.88
N ASN A 89 -4.38 7.07 -2.84
CA ASN A 89 -4.42 6.29 -1.61
C ASN A 89 -5.71 6.54 -0.84
N GLU A 90 -6.20 7.78 -0.79
CA GLU A 90 -7.46 8.11 -0.12
C GLU A 90 -8.66 7.44 -0.79
N ASN A 91 -8.74 7.48 -2.12
CA ASN A 91 -9.77 6.79 -2.87
C ASN A 91 -9.72 5.26 -2.66
N THR A 92 -8.51 4.69 -2.71
CA THR A 92 -8.31 3.25 -2.50
C THR A 92 -8.69 2.83 -1.09
N ASN A 93 -8.30 3.60 -0.07
CA ASN A 93 -8.69 3.36 1.31
C ASN A 93 -10.21 3.40 1.51
N ARG A 94 -10.92 4.29 0.79
CA ARG A 94 -12.39 4.33 0.83
C ARG A 94 -13.00 3.03 0.31
N LEU A 95 -12.46 2.47 -0.77
CA LEU A 95 -12.90 1.18 -1.32
C LEU A 95 -12.59 0.02 -0.37
N LEU A 96 -11.41 0.03 0.24
CA LEU A 96 -11.00 -0.98 1.22
C LEU A 96 -11.90 -1.01 2.45
N ARG A 97 -12.62 0.07 2.78
CA ARG A 97 -13.61 0.07 3.88
C ARG A 97 -14.81 -0.84 3.63
N GLN A 98 -15.06 -1.27 2.40
CA GLN A 98 -16.06 -2.31 2.10
C GLN A 98 -15.63 -3.67 2.70
N TYR A 99 -14.33 -3.93 2.78
CA TYR A 99 -13.75 -5.18 3.30
C TYR A 99 -13.32 -5.07 4.76
N PHE A 100 -12.84 -3.89 5.14
CA PHE A 100 -12.36 -3.59 6.51
C PHE A 100 -13.16 -2.44 7.11
N PRO A 101 -14.41 -2.69 7.55
CA PRO A 101 -15.28 -1.68 8.15
C PRO A 101 -14.60 -0.95 9.31
N LYS A 102 -14.92 0.34 9.47
CA LYS A 102 -14.46 1.12 10.62
C LYS A 102 -14.94 0.48 11.92
N GLY A 103 -14.16 0.65 13.00
CA GLY A 103 -14.53 0.14 14.31
C GLY A 103 -14.29 -1.36 14.51
N ARG A 104 -13.74 -2.09 13.53
CA ARG A 104 -13.26 -3.47 13.69
C ARG A 104 -11.74 -3.52 13.88
N SER A 105 -11.30 -4.50 14.66
CA SER A 105 -9.87 -4.82 14.80
C SER A 105 -9.40 -5.61 13.58
N MET A 106 -8.16 -5.38 13.18
CA MET A 106 -7.50 -6.08 12.06
C MET A 106 -6.50 -7.14 12.55
N ALA A 107 -6.43 -7.40 13.86
CA ALA A 107 -5.39 -8.25 14.48
C ALA A 107 -5.37 -9.71 13.98
N ARG A 108 -6.51 -10.22 13.50
CA ARG A 108 -6.63 -11.60 13.01
C ARG A 108 -6.37 -11.75 11.51
N LEU A 109 -6.16 -10.65 10.80
CA LEU A 109 -5.93 -10.68 9.37
C LEU A 109 -4.49 -11.08 9.09
N THR A 110 -4.32 -12.12 8.29
CA THR A 110 -3.03 -12.58 7.79
C THR A 110 -2.66 -11.82 6.52
N GLN A 111 -1.39 -11.91 6.09
CA GLN A 111 -0.98 -11.35 4.81
C GLN A 111 -1.78 -11.98 3.64
N ASP A 112 -2.11 -13.27 3.70
CA ASP A 112 -2.87 -13.97 2.67
C ASP A 112 -4.32 -13.46 2.57
N ASP A 113 -4.96 -13.16 3.71
CA ASP A 113 -6.28 -12.51 3.73
C ASP A 113 -6.25 -11.15 3.01
N LEU A 114 -5.18 -10.39 3.24
CA LEU A 114 -5.00 -9.08 2.60
C LEU A 114 -4.71 -9.22 1.11
N ASP A 115 -3.91 -10.21 0.72
CA ASP A 115 -3.56 -10.49 -0.68
C ASP A 115 -4.82 -10.90 -1.46
N ALA A 116 -5.72 -11.69 -0.87
CA ALA A 116 -7.00 -12.06 -1.48
C ALA A 116 -7.92 -10.84 -1.71
N VAL A 117 -7.98 -9.92 -0.74
CA VAL A 117 -8.73 -8.66 -0.87
C VAL A 117 -8.09 -7.76 -1.93
N ALA A 118 -6.76 -7.64 -1.93
CA ALA A 118 -6.02 -6.87 -2.92
C ALA A 118 -6.23 -7.41 -4.34
N ALA A 119 -6.17 -8.74 -4.54
CA ALA A 119 -6.44 -9.39 -5.81
C ALA A 119 -7.86 -9.08 -6.31
N THR A 120 -8.86 -9.19 -5.43
CA THR A 120 -10.24 -8.81 -5.77
C THR A 120 -10.36 -7.33 -6.14
N LEU A 121 -9.59 -6.45 -5.49
CA LEU A 121 -9.61 -5.02 -5.78
C LEU A 121 -8.87 -4.67 -7.09
N ASN A 122 -7.84 -5.44 -7.43
CA ASN A 122 -7.00 -5.30 -8.61
C ASN A 122 -7.63 -5.92 -9.87
N SER A 123 -8.62 -6.81 -9.72
CA SER A 123 -9.43 -7.33 -10.83
C SER A 123 -10.69 -6.49 -11.13
N ARG A 124 -10.93 -5.42 -10.37
CA ARG A 124 -12.08 -4.53 -10.59
C ARG A 124 -11.76 -3.45 -11.64
N PRO A 125 -12.57 -3.32 -12.70
CA PRO A 125 -12.50 -2.22 -13.65
C PRO A 125 -12.44 -0.84 -13.00
N ARG A 126 -11.58 0.04 -13.51
CA ARG A 126 -11.48 1.43 -13.05
C ARG A 126 -11.83 2.39 -14.18
N LYS A 127 -12.80 3.28 -13.94
CA LYS A 127 -13.13 4.35 -14.89
C LYS A 127 -11.90 5.20 -15.27
N THR A 128 -10.99 5.43 -14.32
CA THR A 128 -9.74 6.17 -14.55
C THR A 128 -8.73 5.43 -15.44
N LEU A 129 -8.93 4.14 -15.69
CA LEU A 129 -8.11 3.30 -16.56
C LEU A 129 -8.91 2.86 -17.81
N ASN A 130 -9.90 3.67 -18.22
CA ASN A 130 -10.80 3.33 -19.33
C ASN A 130 -11.52 1.97 -19.14
N TYR A 131 -11.86 1.65 -17.89
CA TYR A 131 -12.50 0.41 -17.48
C TYR A 131 -11.61 -0.84 -17.56
N ASP A 132 -10.31 -0.70 -17.79
CA ASP A 132 -9.38 -1.81 -17.54
C ASP A 132 -9.19 -2.07 -16.04
N THR A 133 -8.72 -3.27 -15.72
CA THR A 133 -8.37 -3.62 -14.34
C THR A 133 -6.94 -3.18 -14.01
N PRO A 134 -6.66 -2.82 -12.75
CA PRO A 134 -5.29 -2.58 -12.30
C PRO A 134 -4.33 -3.73 -12.60
N ALA A 135 -4.80 -4.97 -12.49
CA ALA A 135 -4.01 -6.17 -12.78
C ALA A 135 -3.61 -6.24 -14.27
N ASP A 136 -4.55 -6.02 -15.19
CA ASP A 136 -4.25 -6.06 -16.63
C ASP A 136 -3.28 -4.95 -17.04
N ARG A 137 -3.52 -3.74 -16.54
CA ARG A 137 -2.63 -2.59 -16.78
C ARG A 137 -1.24 -2.82 -16.20
N MET A 138 -1.15 -3.44 -15.02
CA MET A 138 0.12 -3.80 -14.41
C MET A 138 0.85 -4.85 -15.25
N GLN A 139 0.17 -5.91 -15.67
CA GLN A 139 0.76 -6.95 -16.50
C GLN A 139 1.28 -6.39 -17.83
N ALA A 140 0.56 -5.44 -18.44
CA ALA A 140 0.99 -4.79 -19.68
C ALA A 140 2.29 -3.96 -19.52
N LEU A 141 2.56 -3.41 -18.32
CA LEU A 141 3.80 -2.66 -18.04
C LEU A 141 5.01 -3.55 -17.70
N LEU A 142 4.76 -4.82 -17.38
CA LEU A 142 5.80 -5.80 -17.00
C LEU A 142 6.28 -6.66 -18.19
N ARG A 143 5.67 -6.49 -19.36
CA ARG A 143 6.09 -7.12 -20.63
C ARG A 143 7.15 -6.26 -21.31
#